data_AF-A0A382VNN9-F1
#
_entry.id   AF-A0A382VNN9-F1
#
_cell.length_a   1.000
_cell.length_b   1.000
_cell.length_c   1.000
_cell.angle_alpha   90.00
_cell.angle_beta   90.00
_cell.angle_gamma   90.00
#
_symmetry.space_group_name_H-M   'P 1'
#
loop_
_entity.id
_entity.type
_entity.pdbx_description
1 polymer ?
#
loop_
_entity_poly.entity_id
_entity_poly.type
_entity_poly.pdbx_seq_one_letter_code
_entity_poly.pdbx_strand_id
1 'polypeptide(L)'
;MTHGCLTATVALLFFSATLIATSPKLPRPTAIVSAKATTLSAEVQTPAATNIPVEPPTEETLGVPIFPNAVYLTSYDAGQDQTYHLFGTNSPFEEMVRYYTVVLDERGDSVFTAPPVHIFETGRFREESMAFQPSVTIKDYSWNNSEGYLDPKPNGNQRYRTIIQIVTAPMDLTPR
;
A
#
# COMPACT_ATOMS: atom_id res chain seq x y z
N MET A 1 30.62 -19.64 -57.58
CA MET A 1 29.78 -19.88 -58.77
C MET A 1 28.53 -20.58 -58.25
N THR A 2 27.28 -20.15 -58.43
CA THR A 2 26.62 -19.17 -59.30
C THR A 2 25.17 -19.09 -58.81
N HIS A 3 24.56 -17.93 -59.01
CA HIS A 3 23.20 -17.55 -58.61
C HIS A 3 22.07 -18.43 -59.20
N GLY A 4 20.89 -18.39 -58.57
CA GLY A 4 19.64 -18.92 -59.13
C GLY A 4 18.39 -18.43 -58.39
N CYS A 5 18.02 -17.17 -58.64
CA CYS A 5 16.75 -16.55 -58.26
C CYS A 5 15.64 -17.00 -59.24
N LEU A 6 14.47 -17.43 -58.75
CA LEU A 6 13.20 -17.16 -59.42
C LEU A 6 12.00 -17.30 -58.47
N THR A 7 11.24 -16.23 -58.39
CA THR A 7 9.96 -16.02 -57.72
C THR A 7 8.80 -16.73 -58.43
N ALA A 8 7.86 -17.30 -57.67
CA ALA A 8 6.49 -17.53 -58.13
C ALA A 8 5.49 -17.28 -56.97
N THR A 9 4.62 -16.33 -57.23
CA THR A 9 3.56 -15.76 -56.37
C THR A 9 2.30 -16.65 -56.36
N VAL A 10 1.37 -16.35 -55.44
CA VAL A 10 -0.09 -16.73 -55.38
C VAL A 10 -0.36 -17.98 -54.52
N ALA A 11 -1.31 -18.05 -53.57
CA ALA A 11 -2.20 -17.10 -52.92
C ALA A 11 -2.71 -17.70 -51.59
N LEU A 12 -2.69 -16.90 -50.54
CA LEU A 12 -3.76 -16.59 -49.59
C LEU A 12 -4.83 -17.67 -49.27
N LEU A 13 -4.91 -18.09 -48.01
CA LEU A 13 -6.16 -18.11 -47.22
C LEU A 13 -5.81 -17.99 -45.72
N PHE A 14 -5.91 -16.76 -45.19
CA PHE A 14 -5.92 -16.48 -43.75
C PHE A 14 -7.33 -16.71 -43.23
N PHE A 15 -7.50 -17.63 -42.27
CA PHE A 15 -8.75 -17.78 -41.53
C PHE A 15 -8.67 -16.91 -40.27
N SER A 16 -9.14 -15.67 -40.38
CA SER A 16 -9.33 -14.77 -39.23
C SER A 16 -10.64 -15.10 -38.54
N ALA A 17 -10.60 -15.52 -37.28
CA ALA A 17 -11.79 -15.65 -36.44
C ALA A 17 -12.03 -14.32 -35.71
N THR A 18 -12.92 -13.49 -36.24
CA THR A 18 -13.47 -12.31 -35.56
C THR A 18 -14.63 -12.74 -34.67
N LEU A 19 -14.48 -12.63 -33.35
CA LEU A 19 -15.62 -12.62 -32.44
C LEU A 19 -16.25 -11.22 -32.46
N ILE A 20 -17.43 -11.10 -33.06
CA ILE A 20 -18.29 -9.92 -32.97
C ILE A 20 -19.21 -10.13 -31.76
N ALA A 21 -19.03 -9.36 -30.69
CA ALA A 21 -20.01 -9.28 -29.60
C ALA A 21 -21.06 -8.22 -29.95
N THR A 22 -22.32 -8.63 -30.14
CA THR A 22 -23.46 -7.73 -30.34
C THR A 22 -24.22 -7.55 -29.03
N SER A 23 -24.33 -6.32 -28.53
CA SER A 23 -25.17 -6.00 -27.36
C SER A 23 -26.64 -5.83 -27.78
N PRO A 24 -27.62 -6.49 -27.13
CA PRO A 24 -29.03 -6.25 -27.39
C PRO A 24 -29.49 -4.94 -26.75
N LYS A 25 -30.19 -4.10 -27.53
CA LYS A 25 -30.80 -2.84 -27.07
C LYS A 25 -32.20 -3.14 -26.49
N LEU A 26 -32.34 -3.08 -25.17
CA LEU A 26 -33.65 -3.20 -24.51
C LEU A 26 -34.47 -1.90 -24.64
N PRO A 27 -35.80 -1.98 -24.79
CA PRO A 27 -36.69 -0.82 -24.83
C PRO A 27 -36.84 -0.18 -23.45
N ARG A 28 -36.93 1.16 -23.41
CA ARG A 28 -37.12 1.97 -22.20
C ARG A 28 -38.62 2.15 -21.91
N PRO A 29 -39.15 1.64 -20.79
CA PRO A 29 -40.45 2.05 -20.29
C PRO A 29 -40.30 3.37 -19.52
N THR A 30 -41.10 4.36 -19.90
CA THR A 30 -41.28 5.59 -19.12
C THR A 30 -42.26 5.30 -17.98
N ALA A 31 -41.78 5.33 -16.74
CA ALA A 31 -42.63 5.48 -15.56
C ALA A 31 -41.90 6.35 -14.55
N ILE A 32 -42.42 7.56 -14.36
CA ILE A 32 -42.00 8.49 -13.31
C ILE A 32 -42.64 8.01 -12.01
N VAL A 33 -41.83 7.47 -11.10
CA VAL A 33 -42.18 7.38 -9.68
C VAL A 33 -41.18 8.22 -8.92
N SER A 34 -41.68 9.32 -8.36
CA SER A 34 -40.98 10.13 -7.39
C SER A 34 -40.76 9.31 -6.12
N ALA A 35 -39.55 8.78 -5.96
CA ALA A 35 -39.06 8.30 -4.68
C ALA A 35 -38.15 9.39 -4.11
N LYS A 36 -38.60 10.02 -3.03
CA LYS A 36 -37.79 10.88 -2.17
C LYS A 36 -36.54 10.09 -1.77
N ALA A 37 -35.43 10.38 -2.41
CA ALA A 37 -34.13 9.83 -2.04
C ALA A 37 -33.76 10.39 -0.66
N THR A 38 -33.98 9.60 0.38
CA THR A 38 -33.18 9.71 1.59
C THR A 38 -31.79 9.24 1.20
N THR A 39 -30.95 10.19 0.78
CA THR A 39 -29.53 9.97 0.57
C THR A 39 -28.92 9.68 1.93
N LEU A 40 -28.78 8.40 2.30
CA LEU A 40 -27.77 8.01 3.28
C LEU A 40 -26.43 8.17 2.57
N SER A 41 -25.95 9.42 2.53
CA SER A 41 -24.56 9.71 2.26
C SER A 41 -23.81 9.19 3.47
N ALA A 42 -23.25 7.98 3.37
CA ALA A 42 -22.16 7.60 4.24
C ALA A 42 -20.98 8.47 3.84
N GLU A 43 -20.99 9.70 4.35
CA GLU A 43 -19.81 10.54 4.44
C GLU A 43 -18.81 9.73 5.26
N VAL A 44 -17.80 9.17 4.61
CA VAL A 44 -16.56 8.80 5.28
C VAL A 44 -16.04 10.12 5.84
N GLN A 45 -16.42 10.41 7.08
CA GLN A 45 -15.88 11.50 7.85
C GLN A 45 -14.40 11.18 8.03
N THR A 46 -13.57 11.66 7.13
CA THR A 46 -12.16 11.88 7.43
C THR A 46 -12.17 12.80 8.64
N PRO A 47 -11.72 12.37 9.83
CA PRO A 47 -11.66 13.25 10.98
C PRO A 47 -10.83 14.48 10.57
N ALA A 48 -11.38 15.67 10.78
CA ALA A 48 -10.61 16.89 10.64
C ALA A 48 -9.38 16.76 11.54
N ALA A 49 -8.20 16.64 10.95
CA ALA A 49 -6.95 16.49 11.67
C ALA A 49 -6.78 17.71 12.58
N THR A 50 -6.96 17.51 13.88
CA THR A 50 -6.59 18.51 14.88
C THR A 50 -5.07 18.62 14.79
N ASN A 51 -4.57 19.79 14.38
CA ASN A 51 -3.14 20.02 14.14
C ASN A 51 -2.39 20.19 15.48
N ILE A 52 -2.48 19.18 16.36
CA ILE A 52 -1.61 19.06 17.53
C ILE A 52 -0.27 18.55 16.99
N PRO A 53 0.86 19.22 17.26
CA PRO A 53 2.17 18.64 16.97
C PRO A 53 2.30 17.31 17.70
N VAL A 54 2.23 16.20 16.96
CA VAL A 54 2.47 14.86 17.49
C VAL A 54 3.98 14.68 17.57
N GLU A 55 4.51 14.57 18.78
CA GLU A 55 5.92 14.22 18.99
C GLU A 55 6.19 12.85 18.34
N PRO A 56 7.29 12.70 17.56
CA PRO A 56 7.61 11.42 16.96
C PRO A 56 7.84 10.37 18.06
N PRO A 57 7.32 9.14 17.89
CA PRO A 57 7.52 8.09 18.88
C PRO A 57 8.99 7.70 18.97
N THR A 58 9.44 7.35 20.17
CA THR A 58 10.81 6.83 20.42
C THR A 58 10.88 5.33 20.15
N GLU A 59 12.10 4.81 19.93
CA GLU A 59 12.33 3.36 19.79
C GLU A 59 11.87 2.59 21.03
N GLU A 60 12.04 3.17 22.23
CA GLU A 60 11.56 2.59 23.49
C GLU A 60 10.03 2.46 23.52
N THR A 61 9.32 3.44 22.96
CA THR A 61 7.86 3.44 22.87
C THR A 61 7.36 2.43 21.83
N LEU A 62 8.08 2.28 20.72
CA LEU A 62 7.70 1.35 19.65
C LEU A 62 8.13 -0.10 19.91
N GLY A 63 9.15 -0.31 20.76
CA GLY A 63 9.75 -1.63 21.00
C GLY A 63 10.48 -2.20 19.78
N VAL A 64 10.74 -1.39 18.75
CA VAL A 64 11.47 -1.76 17.54
C VAL A 64 12.44 -0.64 17.12
N PRO A 65 13.59 -0.97 16.50
CA PRO A 65 14.50 0.03 15.97
C PRO A 65 13.86 0.87 14.86
N ILE A 66 14.12 2.18 14.90
CA ILE A 66 13.72 3.10 13.83
C ILE A 66 14.94 3.27 12.91
N PHE A 67 14.74 3.13 11.60
CA PHE A 67 15.83 3.31 10.65
C PHE A 67 16.44 4.73 10.78
N PRO A 68 17.77 4.90 10.94
CA PRO A 68 18.38 6.17 11.35
C PRO A 68 18.06 7.40 10.49
N ASN A 69 17.84 7.20 9.18
CA ASN A 69 17.54 8.29 8.25
C ASN A 69 16.03 8.42 7.93
N ALA A 70 15.19 7.70 8.66
CA ALA A 70 13.75 7.75 8.47
C ALA A 70 13.16 9.00 9.15
N VAL A 71 12.25 9.67 8.44
CA VAL A 71 11.53 10.83 8.91
C VAL A 71 10.14 10.39 9.35
N TYR A 72 9.77 10.69 10.60
CA TYR A 72 8.40 10.46 11.06
C TYR A 72 7.40 11.30 10.25
N LEU A 73 6.39 10.65 9.70
CA LEU A 73 5.38 11.29 8.86
C LEU A 73 4.10 11.57 9.65
N THR A 74 3.50 10.52 10.19
CA THR A 74 2.21 10.58 10.87
C THR A 74 1.91 9.27 11.60
N SER A 75 0.81 9.25 12.33
CA SER A 75 0.23 8.07 12.95
C SER A 75 -1.26 8.00 12.65
N TYR A 76 -1.81 6.79 12.69
CA TYR A 76 -3.23 6.56 12.59
C TYR A 76 -3.68 5.52 13.62
N ASP A 77 -4.90 5.70 14.12
CA ASP A 77 -5.59 4.70 14.92
C ASP A 77 -5.82 3.45 14.06
N ALA A 78 -5.26 2.32 14.50
CA ALA A 78 -5.39 1.03 13.86
C ALA A 78 -6.59 0.22 14.42
N GLY A 79 -7.22 0.71 15.50
CA GLY A 79 -8.25 0.04 16.27
C GLY A 79 -7.66 -0.82 17.40
N GLN A 80 -8.50 -1.21 18.37
CA GLN A 80 -8.10 -2.03 19.53
C GLN A 80 -6.91 -1.44 20.31
N ASP A 81 -6.93 -0.12 20.54
CA ASP A 81 -5.86 0.63 21.19
C ASP A 81 -4.47 0.45 20.52
N GLN A 82 -4.44 0.03 19.25
CA GLN A 82 -3.25 0.01 18.44
C GLN A 82 -3.16 1.27 17.59
N THR A 83 -1.94 1.78 17.48
CA THR A 83 -1.60 2.84 16.54
C THR A 83 -0.60 2.28 15.55
N TYR A 84 -0.72 2.67 14.28
CA TYR A 84 0.36 2.47 13.33
C TYR A 84 1.04 3.79 12.98
N HIS A 85 2.36 3.75 12.94
CA HIS A 85 3.22 4.90 12.68
C HIS A 85 3.84 4.77 11.28
N LEU A 86 3.89 5.88 10.55
CA LEU A 86 4.52 5.95 9.24
C LEU A 86 5.82 6.74 9.31
N PHE A 87 6.86 6.17 8.72
CA PHE A 87 8.14 6.82 8.51
C PHE A 87 8.52 6.77 7.04
N GLY A 88 9.09 7.86 6.53
CA GLY A 88 9.55 7.97 5.15
C GLY A 88 11.08 8.01 5.07
N THR A 89 11.65 7.34 4.08
CA THR A 89 13.09 7.38 3.78
C THR A 89 13.33 7.40 2.28
N ASN A 90 14.49 7.93 1.89
CA ASN A 90 14.98 7.90 0.51
C ASN A 90 15.90 6.71 0.23
N SER A 91 16.17 5.85 1.23
CA SER A 91 16.89 4.60 1.03
C SER A 91 16.09 3.64 0.14
N PRO A 92 16.77 2.82 -0.69
CA PRO A 92 16.13 1.81 -1.53
C PRO A 92 15.44 0.73 -0.69
N PHE A 93 14.38 0.14 -1.25
CA PHE A 93 13.58 -0.91 -0.63
C PHE A 93 14.44 -2.09 -0.15
N GLU A 94 15.37 -2.56 -0.98
CA GLU A 94 16.22 -3.72 -0.67
C GLU A 94 17.19 -3.45 0.49
N GLU A 95 17.65 -2.21 0.65
CA GLU A 95 18.45 -1.81 1.81
C GLU A 95 17.61 -1.83 3.07
N MET A 96 16.35 -1.39 3.01
CA MET A 96 15.45 -1.42 4.17
C MET A 96 15.12 -2.85 4.59
N VAL A 97 14.86 -3.74 3.62
CA VAL A 97 14.66 -5.16 3.90
C VAL A 97 15.91 -5.76 4.55
N ARG A 98 17.10 -5.51 4.01
CA ARG A 98 18.36 -6.01 4.59
C ARG A 98 18.61 -5.47 6.00
N TYR A 99 18.38 -4.19 6.22
CA TYR A 99 18.54 -3.56 7.53
C TYR A 99 17.63 -4.23 8.56
N TYR A 100 16.33 -4.29 8.31
CA TYR A 100 15.36 -4.86 9.25
C TYR A 100 15.56 -6.36 9.44
N THR A 101 16.05 -7.07 8.41
CA THR A 101 16.44 -8.48 8.55
C THR A 101 17.50 -8.67 9.64
N VAL A 102 18.51 -7.80 9.65
CA VAL A 102 19.62 -7.90 10.61
C VAL A 102 19.21 -7.43 12.00
N VAL A 103 18.51 -6.30 12.11
CA VAL A 103 18.23 -5.71 13.43
C VAL A 103 17.08 -6.38 14.17
N LEU A 104 16.14 -7.01 13.46
CA LEU A 104 15.06 -7.78 14.06
C LEU A 104 15.42 -9.27 14.23
N ASP A 105 16.54 -9.71 13.65
CA ASP A 105 16.89 -11.14 13.54
C ASP A 105 15.75 -11.99 12.95
N GLU A 106 15.05 -11.42 11.97
CA GLU A 106 13.84 -11.99 11.35
C GLU A 106 13.93 -11.83 9.84
N ARG A 107 13.66 -12.89 9.07
CA ARG A 107 13.71 -12.81 7.61
C ARG A 107 12.52 -12.05 7.04
N GLY A 108 11.37 -12.20 7.69
CA GLY A 108 10.09 -11.66 7.21
C GLY A 108 9.68 -12.21 5.83
N ASP A 109 8.59 -11.68 5.31
CA ASP A 109 7.93 -12.16 4.10
C ASP A 109 7.74 -11.07 3.07
N SER A 110 8.07 -11.38 1.81
CA SER A 110 7.68 -10.55 0.66
C SER A 110 6.24 -10.91 0.28
N VAL A 111 5.32 -9.98 0.52
CA VAL A 111 3.88 -10.21 0.31
C VAL A 111 3.38 -9.67 -1.03
N PHE A 112 4.11 -8.73 -1.63
CA PHE A 112 3.84 -8.23 -2.98
C PHE A 112 5.15 -7.97 -3.73
N THR A 113 5.16 -8.26 -5.03
CA THR A 113 6.31 -8.00 -5.92
C THR A 113 6.17 -6.69 -6.70
N ALA A 114 4.96 -6.19 -6.91
CA ALA A 114 4.69 -5.01 -7.73
C ALA A 114 3.42 -4.27 -7.24
N PRO A 115 3.55 -3.19 -6.45
CA PRO A 115 4.79 -2.67 -5.89
C PRO A 115 5.39 -3.62 -4.82
N PRO A 116 6.72 -3.64 -4.65
CA PRO A 116 7.37 -4.42 -3.60
C PRO A 116 6.86 -4.06 -2.19
N VAL A 117 6.46 -5.09 -1.43
CA VAL A 117 6.11 -4.98 -0.01
C VAL A 117 6.74 -6.14 0.75
N HIS A 118 7.39 -5.84 1.87
CA HIS A 118 7.98 -6.82 2.79
C HIS A 118 7.47 -6.59 4.21
N ILE A 119 7.13 -7.64 4.92
CA ILE A 119 6.59 -7.57 6.29
C ILE A 119 7.47 -8.38 7.22
N PHE A 120 7.87 -7.78 8.34
CA PHE A 120 8.48 -8.46 9.47
C PHE A 120 7.45 -8.50 10.60
N GLU A 121 7.10 -9.69 11.05
CA GLU A 121 6.23 -9.87 12.20
C GLU A 121 7.07 -9.76 13.48
N THR A 122 6.79 -8.78 14.34
CA THR A 122 7.61 -8.47 15.51
C THR A 122 7.01 -8.99 16.82
N GLY A 123 5.81 -9.55 16.75
CA GLY A 123 5.11 -10.10 17.91
C GLY A 123 3.97 -11.04 17.50
N ARG A 124 3.41 -11.71 18.52
CA ARG A 124 2.26 -12.60 18.33
C ARG A 124 0.97 -11.80 18.22
N PHE A 125 0.15 -12.12 17.23
CA PHE A 125 -1.21 -11.59 17.13
C PHE A 125 -2.11 -12.15 18.24
N ARG A 126 -2.98 -11.30 18.79
CA ARG A 126 -4.03 -11.65 19.76
C ARG A 126 -5.35 -11.15 19.23
N GLU A 127 -6.19 -12.07 18.75
CA GLU A 127 -7.44 -11.73 18.06
C GLU A 127 -8.38 -10.90 18.93
N GLU A 128 -8.39 -11.13 20.24
CA GLU A 128 -9.30 -10.46 21.18
C GLU A 128 -8.88 -9.03 21.54
N SER A 129 -7.61 -8.68 21.36
CA SER A 129 -7.03 -7.43 21.87
C SER A 129 -6.23 -6.64 20.84
N MET A 130 -6.17 -7.08 19.58
CA MET A 130 -5.38 -6.44 18.53
C MET A 130 -6.18 -6.40 17.24
N ALA A 131 -6.12 -5.26 16.54
CA ALA A 131 -6.67 -5.13 15.20
C ALA A 131 -5.69 -5.66 14.14
N PHE A 132 -4.39 -5.52 14.40
CA PHE A 132 -3.31 -5.94 13.53
C PHE A 132 -2.19 -6.62 14.32
N GLN A 133 -1.51 -7.55 13.67
CA GLN A 133 -0.30 -8.14 14.24
C GLN A 133 0.81 -7.09 14.38
N PRO A 134 1.56 -7.07 15.51
CA PRO A 134 2.74 -6.24 15.65
C PRO A 134 3.72 -6.53 14.51
N SER A 135 4.10 -5.49 13.78
CA SER A 135 4.86 -5.66 12.54
C SER A 135 5.63 -4.40 12.12
N VAL A 136 6.68 -4.62 11.34
CA VAL A 136 7.35 -3.61 10.53
C VAL A 136 7.11 -3.96 9.06
N THR A 137 6.40 -3.09 8.34
CA THR A 137 6.10 -3.25 6.92
C THR A 137 6.87 -2.23 6.10
N ILE A 138 7.64 -2.71 5.12
CA ILE A 138 8.39 -1.90 4.16
C ILE A 138 7.62 -1.88 2.83
N LYS A 139 7.41 -0.71 2.26
CA LYS A 139 6.69 -0.51 0.99
C LYS A 139 7.51 0.35 0.04
N ASP A 140 7.73 -0.11 -1.18
CA ASP A 140 8.35 0.69 -2.25
C ASP A 140 7.31 1.55 -2.96
N TYR A 141 7.46 2.87 -2.84
CA TYR A 141 6.62 3.86 -3.50
C TYR A 141 7.28 4.50 -4.73
N SER A 142 8.50 4.11 -5.09
CA SER A 142 9.16 4.51 -6.34
C SER A 142 8.83 3.61 -7.54
N TRP A 143 8.07 2.54 -7.30
CA TRP A 143 7.69 1.58 -8.33
C TRP A 143 6.95 2.25 -9.51
N ASN A 144 7.20 1.76 -10.73
CA ASN A 144 6.60 2.25 -11.98
C ASN A 144 6.77 3.77 -12.22
N ASN A 145 7.98 4.28 -11.98
CA ASN A 145 8.34 5.71 -12.13
C ASN A 145 7.51 6.67 -11.27
N SER A 146 6.93 6.17 -10.18
CA SER A 146 6.31 7.03 -9.18
C SER A 146 7.36 7.93 -8.53
N GLU A 147 7.00 9.18 -8.28
CA GLU A 147 7.87 10.15 -7.59
C GLU A 147 8.06 9.81 -6.09
N GLY A 148 7.36 8.80 -5.58
CA GLY A 148 7.38 8.40 -4.17
C GLY A 148 6.11 8.82 -3.40
N TYR A 149 6.06 8.40 -2.14
CA TYR A 149 4.99 8.74 -1.21
C TYR A 149 5.12 10.21 -0.78
N LEU A 150 4.04 10.99 -0.95
CA LEU A 150 4.00 12.39 -0.54
C LEU A 150 3.86 12.50 0.99
N ASP A 151 4.63 13.38 1.63
CA ASP A 151 4.46 13.69 3.06
C ASP A 151 3.00 14.10 3.35
N PRO A 152 2.26 13.36 4.19
CA PRO A 152 0.84 13.58 4.43
C PRO A 152 0.59 14.76 5.39
N LYS A 153 1.63 15.37 5.97
CA LYS A 153 1.48 16.56 6.81
C LYS A 153 0.89 17.73 6.02
N PRO A 154 0.16 18.65 6.66
CA PRO A 154 -0.34 19.85 6.00
C PRO A 154 0.80 20.62 5.32
N ASN A 155 0.66 20.87 4.01
CA ASN A 155 1.68 21.51 3.15
C ASN A 155 2.98 20.70 2.97
N GLY A 156 2.98 19.40 3.26
CA GLY A 156 4.08 18.50 2.95
C GLY A 156 4.34 18.44 1.45
N ASN A 157 5.58 18.70 1.04
CA ASN A 157 6.01 18.65 -0.36
C ASN A 157 7.16 17.65 -0.59
N GLN A 158 7.75 17.12 0.47
CA GLN A 158 8.77 16.08 0.40
C GLN A 158 8.12 14.78 -0.06
N ARG A 159 8.83 14.05 -0.91
CA ARG A 159 8.48 12.69 -1.28
C ARG A 159 9.50 11.70 -0.75
N TYR A 160 9.03 10.50 -0.46
CA TYR A 160 9.83 9.41 0.07
C TYR A 160 9.73 8.19 -0.82
N ARG A 161 10.90 7.64 -1.17
CA ARG A 161 10.99 6.43 -1.99
C ARG A 161 10.39 5.21 -1.29
N THR A 162 10.69 5.06 0.00
CA THR A 162 10.30 3.90 0.79
C THR A 162 9.58 4.36 2.04
N ILE A 163 8.48 3.67 2.37
CA ILE A 163 7.75 3.88 3.62
C ILE A 163 7.93 2.68 4.54
N ILE A 164 8.16 2.98 5.81
CA ILE A 164 8.19 2.04 6.92
C ILE A 164 6.90 2.27 7.71
N GLN A 165 6.07 1.25 7.79
CA GLN A 165 4.87 1.25 8.64
C GLN A 165 5.15 0.35 9.84
N ILE A 166 5.01 0.90 11.04
CA ILE A 166 5.25 0.17 12.28
C ILE A 166 3.92 0.06 13.02
N VAL A 167 3.48 -1.17 13.26
CA VAL A 167 2.35 -1.50 14.13
C VAL A 167 2.93 -2.07 15.41
N THR A 168 2.60 -1.45 16.54
CA THR A 168 3.07 -1.92 17.86
C THR A 168 2.02 -2.81 18.52
N ALA A 169 2.47 -3.63 19.47
CA ALA A 169 1.53 -4.25 20.40
C ALA A 169 0.83 -3.15 21.22
N PRO A 170 -0.45 -3.32 21.58
CA PRO A 170 -1.09 -2.44 22.55
C PRO A 170 -0.26 -2.43 23.83
N MET A 171 -0.10 -1.26 24.44
CA MET A 171 0.57 -1.16 25.74
C MET A 171 -0.24 -1.94 26.77
N ASP A 172 0.33 -3.03 27.29
CA ASP A 172 -0.30 -3.78 28.37
C ASP A 172 -0.18 -2.93 29.65
N LEU A 173 -1.22 -2.17 29.97
CA LEU A 173 -1.28 -1.36 31.20
C LEU A 173 -1.45 -2.22 32.46
N THR A 174 -1.42 -3.54 32.32
CA THR A 174 -1.52 -4.46 33.45
C THR A 174 -0.16 -4.58 34.14
N PRO A 175 -0.01 -4.16 35.42
CA PRO A 175 1.24 -4.39 36.15
C PRO A 175 1.49 -5.90 36.26
N ARG A 176 2.69 -6.33 35.85
CA ARG A 176 3.18 -7.70 36.06
C ARG A 176 3.42 -8.00 37.54
#